data_AF-A0A959V349-F1
#
_entry.id   AF-A0A959V349-F1
#
_cell.length_a   1.000
_cell.length_b   1.000
_cell.length_c   1.000
_cell.angle_alpha   90.00
_cell.angle_beta   90.00
_cell.angle_gamma   90.00
#
_symmetry.space_group_name_H-M   'P 1'
#
loop_
_entity.id
_entity.type
_entity.pdbx_description
1 polymer ?
#
loop_
_entity_poly.entity_id
_entity_poly.type
_entity_poly.pdbx_seq_one_letter_code
_entity_poly.pdbx_strand_id
1 'polypeptide(L)'
;MAGTVLSNTHGGPVRITGDGQVDGNVNVNGYLSLGGALLWPDWDIDAQADKLVVNEGGVGPRLTILDGGNVGVGTTTPDTTLHVVGAFKLEDGSQGAGKVLTSDANGLAVWQPPTGGGGHWTANGNDIHNTNSGKVGIGTTTPGPPLHVYNTVQGSTVRVENSTSTGTINVRTPGCDMYYGVLGNKGYIMNASNTDLAIGTNGLTRMTVTSAGDVGLGTTTPGAELDIFSPDNLARIIMKNPASTNGANFRLNGLELSILNRDAGPLFFATSNLERMRITPSGDVGIGTTAPAHKLDVRGNMRLGNGSEFEQDIHFWSGNGSWQVGTNDAGNGALNNQFYIYDDAVGQYRLTVQRSTGYVGIGTTTPQSALAVNGKITAKEVEVTLAGFPDYVFEPDYDLMT
;
A
#
# COMPACT_ATOMS: atom_id res chain seq x y z
N MET A 1 67.19 -84.11 -12.04
CA MET A 1 66.45 -85.00 -11.14
C MET A 1 65.13 -85.35 -11.81
N ALA A 2 64.85 -86.63 -12.04
CA ALA A 2 63.60 -87.07 -12.64
C ALA A 2 62.47 -86.93 -11.60
N GLY A 3 61.47 -86.10 -11.87
CA GLY A 3 60.28 -86.03 -11.03
C GLY A 3 59.46 -87.31 -11.17
N THR A 4 59.13 -87.96 -10.05
CA THR A 4 58.26 -89.13 -10.02
C THR A 4 56.84 -88.70 -10.40
N VAL A 5 56.38 -89.08 -11.59
CA VAL A 5 54.99 -88.89 -12.00
C VAL A 5 54.16 -90.01 -11.36
N LEU A 6 53.40 -89.69 -10.31
CA LEU A 6 52.35 -90.56 -9.81
C LEU A 6 51.19 -90.54 -10.82
N SER A 7 51.16 -91.51 -11.73
CA SER A 7 50.08 -91.67 -12.73
C SER A 7 49.31 -92.96 -12.47
N ASN A 8 47.98 -92.86 -12.44
CA ASN A 8 47.09 -94.02 -12.46
C ASN A 8 46.73 -94.35 -13.91
N THR A 9 47.16 -95.51 -14.40
CA THR A 9 46.85 -96.00 -15.76
C THR A 9 45.42 -96.53 -15.93
N HIS A 10 44.61 -96.57 -14.86
CA HIS A 10 43.25 -97.13 -14.84
C HIS A 10 42.12 -96.08 -14.84
N GLY A 11 42.39 -94.81 -15.20
CA GLY A 11 41.33 -93.80 -15.38
C GLY A 11 40.55 -93.39 -14.13
N GLY A 12 40.95 -93.87 -12.95
CA GLY A 12 40.42 -93.42 -11.65
C GLY A 12 41.26 -92.28 -11.05
N PRO A 13 40.71 -91.50 -10.09
CA PRO A 13 41.46 -90.42 -9.45
C PRO A 13 42.70 -90.95 -8.73
N VAL A 14 43.85 -90.29 -8.92
CA VAL A 14 45.03 -90.50 -8.06
C VAL A 14 44.69 -89.90 -6.69
N ARG A 15 44.53 -90.76 -5.68
CA ARG A 15 44.21 -90.34 -4.31
C ARG A 15 45.47 -90.42 -3.46
N ILE A 16 45.99 -89.28 -3.01
CA ILE A 16 46.99 -89.22 -1.95
C ILE A 16 46.21 -89.34 -0.63
N THR A 17 46.38 -90.44 0.09
CA THR A 17 45.71 -90.67 1.39
C THR A 17 46.74 -90.46 2.51
N GLY A 18 46.55 -89.44 3.35
CA GLY A 18 47.45 -89.05 4.46
C GLY A 18 48.08 -87.65 4.28
N ASP A 19 48.94 -87.23 5.21
CA ASP A 19 49.60 -85.90 5.26
C ASP A 19 50.74 -85.77 4.22
N GLY A 20 50.47 -86.15 2.97
CA GLY A 20 51.45 -86.12 1.88
C GLY A 20 51.72 -84.70 1.40
N GLN A 21 52.91 -84.17 1.69
CA GLN A 21 53.40 -82.94 1.09
C GLN A 21 53.87 -83.20 -0.34
N VAL A 22 53.27 -82.52 -1.33
CA VAL A 22 53.81 -82.49 -2.70
C VAL A 22 54.69 -81.26 -2.82
N ASP A 23 56.01 -81.46 -2.72
CA ASP A 23 56.99 -80.42 -3.04
C ASP A 23 57.10 -80.24 -4.56
N GLY A 24 56.13 -79.52 -5.13
CA GLY A 24 56.11 -79.20 -6.55
C GLY A 24 54.70 -78.90 -7.09
N ASN A 25 54.61 -78.66 -8.40
CA ASN A 25 53.34 -78.39 -9.06
C ASN A 25 52.49 -79.66 -9.14
N VAL A 26 51.25 -79.60 -8.66
CA VAL A 26 50.24 -80.64 -8.89
C VAL A 26 49.51 -80.31 -10.19
N ASN A 27 49.72 -81.12 -11.24
CA ASN A 27 49.07 -80.93 -12.54
C ASN A 27 47.91 -81.92 -12.66
N VAL A 28 46.67 -81.42 -12.62
CA VAL A 28 45.46 -82.25 -12.69
C VAL A 28 44.75 -81.99 -14.01
N ASN A 29 44.67 -83.02 -14.87
CA ASN A 29 43.89 -82.97 -16.12
C ASN A 29 42.41 -83.27 -15.85
N GLY A 30 41.79 -82.50 -14.93
CA GLY A 30 40.43 -82.70 -14.42
C GLY A 30 40.14 -81.78 -13.23
N TYR A 31 39.16 -82.13 -12.40
CA TYR A 31 38.85 -81.37 -11.18
C TYR A 31 39.76 -81.80 -10.02
N LEU A 32 40.38 -80.84 -9.34
CA LEU A 32 41.10 -81.05 -8.08
C LEU A 32 40.09 -80.97 -6.93
N SER A 33 39.83 -82.10 -6.27
CA SER A 33 38.99 -82.16 -5.06
C SER A 33 39.88 -82.01 -3.84
N LEU A 34 39.82 -80.85 -3.17
CA LEU A 34 40.41 -80.63 -1.85
C LEU A 34 39.32 -80.95 -0.83
N GLY A 35 39.53 -81.97 -0.01
CA GLY A 35 38.53 -82.45 0.94
C GLY A 35 39.17 -82.78 2.26
N GLY A 36 38.84 -82.01 3.29
CA GLY A 36 39.26 -82.28 4.66
C GLY A 36 39.24 -81.02 5.49
N ALA A 37 38.24 -80.86 6.35
CA ALA A 37 38.37 -79.99 7.51
C ALA A 37 39.35 -80.66 8.48
N LEU A 38 40.34 -79.92 9.01
CA LEU A 38 40.86 -80.08 10.37
C LEU A 38 42.05 -79.14 10.63
N LEU A 39 41.85 -78.27 11.63
CA LEU A 39 42.75 -77.83 12.72
C LEU A 39 44.18 -77.34 12.34
N TRP A 40 44.77 -76.47 13.16
CA TRP A 40 46.12 -75.87 13.01
C TRP A 40 46.16 -74.55 12.18
N PRO A 41 47.07 -73.59 12.50
CA PRO A 41 46.86 -72.15 12.28
C PRO A 41 47.19 -71.64 10.85
N ASP A 42 47.03 -72.48 9.84
CA ASP A 42 47.49 -72.18 8.48
C ASP A 42 46.34 -71.74 7.56
N TRP A 43 46.71 -71.24 6.37
CA TRP A 43 45.77 -70.89 5.30
C TRP A 43 45.27 -72.15 4.59
N ASP A 44 43.96 -72.26 4.40
CA ASP A 44 43.32 -73.41 3.75
C ASP A 44 42.33 -72.99 2.65
N ILE A 45 42.18 -73.84 1.63
CA ILE A 45 41.21 -73.70 0.54
C ILE A 45 40.31 -74.93 0.56
N ASP A 46 39.07 -74.75 1.01
CA ASP A 46 38.08 -75.81 1.17
C ASP A 46 36.97 -75.68 0.11
N ALA A 47 36.68 -76.77 -0.57
CA ALA A 47 35.53 -76.90 -1.45
C ALA A 47 34.42 -77.63 -0.69
N GLN A 48 33.44 -76.87 -0.19
CA GLN A 48 32.25 -77.42 0.45
C GLN A 48 31.15 -77.62 -0.60
N ALA A 49 30.10 -78.37 -0.24
CA ALA A 49 29.07 -78.81 -1.18
C ALA A 49 28.40 -77.66 -1.98
N ASP A 50 28.39 -76.45 -1.44
CA ASP A 50 27.71 -75.27 -1.97
C ASP A 50 28.59 -74.00 -2.02
N LYS A 51 29.90 -74.10 -1.76
CA LYS A 51 30.81 -72.94 -1.74
C LYS A 51 32.30 -73.31 -1.82
N LEU A 52 33.08 -72.40 -2.39
CA LEU A 52 34.54 -72.35 -2.25
C LEU A 52 34.90 -71.38 -1.13
N VAL A 53 35.77 -71.79 -0.20
CA VAL A 53 36.15 -70.97 0.96
C VAL A 53 37.65 -70.95 1.13
N VAL A 54 38.21 -69.76 1.40
CA VAL A 54 39.58 -69.56 1.88
C VAL A 54 39.54 -69.21 3.35
N ASN A 55 40.08 -70.09 4.20
CA ASN A 55 40.11 -69.94 5.64
C ASN A 55 41.48 -69.48 6.12
N GLU A 56 41.51 -68.61 7.15
CA GLU A 56 42.69 -68.39 7.97
C GLU A 56 42.49 -69.07 9.33
N GLY A 57 43.47 -69.88 9.74
CA GLY A 57 43.41 -70.65 10.98
C GLY A 57 43.01 -69.80 12.19
N GLY A 58 41.90 -70.17 12.84
CA GLY A 58 41.39 -69.53 14.05
C GLY A 58 40.64 -68.19 13.87
N VAL A 59 40.53 -67.66 12.65
CA VAL A 59 39.91 -66.33 12.39
C VAL A 59 38.65 -66.41 11.49
N GLY A 60 38.33 -67.59 10.98
CA GLY A 60 37.18 -67.80 10.09
C GLY A 60 37.53 -67.46 8.62
N PRO A 61 36.54 -67.54 7.71
CA PRO A 61 36.81 -67.43 6.29
C PRO A 61 37.10 -65.99 5.85
N ARG A 62 38.17 -65.85 5.07
CA ARG A 62 38.62 -64.60 4.48
C ARG A 62 37.99 -64.36 3.11
N LEU A 63 37.74 -65.41 2.33
CA LEU A 63 37.04 -65.36 1.05
C LEU A 63 36.02 -66.51 0.98
N THR A 64 34.79 -66.21 0.58
CA THR A 64 33.74 -67.20 0.34
C THR A 64 33.15 -66.96 -1.04
N ILE A 65 32.96 -67.99 -1.85
CA ILE A 65 32.25 -67.94 -3.13
C ILE A 65 31.13 -68.98 -3.07
N LEU A 66 29.87 -68.53 -3.05
CA LEU A 66 28.70 -69.43 -3.04
C LEU A 66 28.45 -70.03 -4.43
N ASP A 67 27.74 -71.17 -4.49
CA ASP A 67 27.28 -71.83 -5.73
C ASP A 67 26.36 -70.95 -6.63
N GLY A 68 25.94 -69.78 -6.14
CA GLY A 68 25.23 -68.74 -6.90
C GLY A 68 26.11 -67.61 -7.45
N GLY A 69 27.43 -67.65 -7.24
CA GLY A 69 28.39 -66.65 -7.73
C GLY A 69 28.62 -65.43 -6.81
N ASN A 70 27.91 -65.33 -5.68
CA ASN A 70 28.17 -64.28 -4.69
C ASN A 70 29.52 -64.50 -4.01
N VAL A 71 30.34 -63.45 -3.99
CA VAL A 71 31.68 -63.43 -3.39
C VAL A 71 31.64 -62.61 -2.10
N GLY A 72 32.01 -63.23 -0.99
CA GLY A 72 32.16 -62.61 0.32
C GLY A 72 33.64 -62.46 0.69
N VAL A 73 34.06 -61.26 1.11
CA VAL A 73 35.37 -61.03 1.75
C VAL A 73 35.12 -60.72 3.22
N GLY A 74 35.63 -61.57 4.11
CA GLY A 74 35.38 -61.48 5.56
C GLY A 74 33.96 -61.89 5.99
N THR A 75 33.19 -62.56 5.14
CA THR A 75 31.86 -63.11 5.45
C THR A 75 31.64 -64.46 4.77
N THR A 76 30.87 -65.34 5.43
CA THR A 76 30.38 -66.62 4.88
C THR A 76 29.06 -66.52 4.16
N THR A 77 28.32 -65.44 4.36
CA THR A 77 26.95 -65.28 3.88
C THR A 77 26.82 -63.99 3.06
N PRO A 78 27.54 -63.88 1.92
CA PRO A 78 27.40 -62.72 1.05
C PRO A 78 25.97 -62.64 0.49
N ASP A 79 25.27 -61.55 0.80
CA ASP A 79 23.90 -61.26 0.37
C ASP A 79 23.82 -60.48 -0.96
N THR A 80 24.97 -60.10 -1.52
CA THR A 80 25.12 -59.46 -2.83
C THR A 80 26.28 -60.09 -3.59
N THR A 81 26.40 -59.81 -4.90
CA THR A 81 27.43 -60.40 -5.77
C THR A 81 28.85 -60.18 -5.25
N LEU A 82 29.13 -59.04 -4.62
CA LEU A 82 30.36 -58.80 -3.88
C LEU A 82 30.04 -58.12 -2.54
N HIS A 83 30.19 -58.86 -1.44
CA HIS A 83 30.00 -58.36 -0.08
C HIS A 83 31.35 -58.33 0.64
N VAL A 84 31.85 -57.14 0.99
CA VAL A 84 33.07 -56.98 1.78
C VAL A 84 32.70 -56.53 3.20
N VAL A 85 33.00 -57.34 4.21
CA VAL A 85 32.91 -56.93 5.62
C VAL A 85 34.21 -56.27 6.02
N GLY A 86 34.22 -54.95 6.04
CA GLY A 86 35.39 -54.13 6.37
C GLY A 86 35.56 -52.95 5.40
N ALA A 87 36.71 -52.29 5.50
CA ALA A 87 37.07 -51.24 4.54
C ALA A 87 37.45 -51.84 3.19
N PHE A 88 36.89 -51.29 2.12
CA PHE A 88 37.27 -51.60 0.74
C PHE A 88 38.10 -50.44 0.16
N LYS A 89 39.18 -50.77 -0.55
CA LYS A 89 40.03 -49.79 -1.24
C LYS A 89 39.96 -50.04 -2.75
N LEU A 90 39.42 -49.08 -3.50
CA LEU A 90 39.49 -49.06 -4.96
C LEU A 90 40.59 -48.09 -5.41
N GLU A 91 41.56 -48.59 -6.17
CA GLU A 91 42.56 -47.77 -6.84
C GLU A 91 42.33 -47.85 -8.35
N ASP A 92 41.73 -46.82 -8.92
CA ASP A 92 41.52 -46.67 -10.38
C ASP A 92 42.47 -45.61 -10.99
N GLY A 93 43.37 -45.05 -10.17
CA GLY A 93 44.28 -43.96 -10.54
C GLY A 93 43.67 -42.55 -10.39
N SER A 94 42.37 -42.45 -10.06
CA SER A 94 41.64 -41.19 -9.93
C SER A 94 41.21 -40.87 -8.50
N GLN A 95 41.50 -41.72 -7.52
CA GLN A 95 41.26 -41.47 -6.09
C GLN A 95 41.89 -40.17 -5.56
N GLY A 96 41.24 -39.50 -4.61
CA GLY A 96 41.75 -38.26 -3.99
C GLY A 96 40.93 -37.79 -2.78
N ALA A 97 41.51 -36.94 -1.93
CA ALA A 97 40.80 -36.37 -0.78
C ALA A 97 39.57 -35.56 -1.22
N GLY A 98 38.42 -35.81 -0.59
CA GLY A 98 37.16 -35.14 -0.92
C GLY A 98 36.44 -35.67 -2.17
N LYS A 99 37.00 -36.67 -2.87
CA LYS A 99 36.27 -37.39 -3.92
C LYS A 99 35.31 -38.40 -3.33
N VAL A 100 34.27 -38.72 -4.11
CA VAL A 100 33.28 -39.73 -3.79
C VAL A 100 33.29 -40.80 -4.87
N LEU A 101 32.98 -42.04 -4.47
CA LEU A 101 32.80 -43.13 -5.43
C LEU A 101 31.42 -42.97 -6.07
N THR A 102 31.38 -42.72 -7.39
CA THR A 102 30.13 -42.61 -8.14
C THR A 102 30.03 -43.75 -9.15
N SER A 103 28.80 -44.14 -9.48
CA SER A 103 28.52 -45.13 -10.52
C SER A 103 28.02 -44.43 -11.78
N ASP A 104 28.46 -44.88 -12.96
CA ASP A 104 27.89 -44.43 -14.24
C ASP A 104 26.58 -45.17 -14.59
N ALA A 105 25.99 -44.87 -15.75
CA ALA A 105 24.74 -45.51 -16.19
C ALA A 105 24.86 -47.04 -16.44
N ASN A 106 26.09 -47.57 -16.54
CA ASN A 106 26.38 -48.98 -16.75
C ASN A 106 26.85 -49.68 -15.46
N GLY A 107 26.87 -48.97 -14.32
CA GLY A 107 27.29 -49.54 -13.04
C GLY A 107 28.79 -49.40 -12.73
N LEU A 108 29.60 -48.77 -13.60
CA LEU A 108 31.03 -48.63 -13.38
C LEU A 108 31.32 -47.64 -12.24
N ALA A 109 31.97 -48.12 -11.17
CA ALA A 109 32.35 -47.31 -10.03
C ALA A 109 33.71 -46.63 -10.26
N VAL A 110 33.76 -45.31 -10.18
CA VAL A 110 34.97 -44.48 -10.37
C VAL A 110 35.05 -43.35 -9.35
N TRP A 111 36.26 -42.89 -9.01
CA TRP A 111 36.44 -41.74 -8.13
C TRP A 111 36.26 -40.41 -8.86
N GLN A 112 35.14 -39.75 -8.60
CA GLN A 112 34.84 -38.45 -9.19
C GLN A 112 34.81 -37.35 -8.12
N PRO A 113 35.09 -36.09 -8.51
CA PRO A 113 34.63 -34.96 -7.70
C PRO A 113 33.12 -35.11 -7.48
N PRO A 114 32.58 -34.72 -6.31
CA PRO A 114 31.15 -34.81 -6.07
C PRO A 114 30.37 -33.99 -7.11
N THR A 115 29.75 -34.66 -8.07
CA THR A 115 28.91 -34.03 -9.11
C THR A 115 27.54 -33.75 -8.50
N GLY A 116 27.28 -32.47 -8.20
CA GLY A 116 26.04 -32.01 -7.56
C GLY A 116 26.09 -31.85 -6.02
N GLY A 117 27.28 -31.87 -5.41
CA GLY A 117 27.42 -31.95 -3.95
C GLY A 117 28.15 -30.81 -3.24
N GLY A 118 28.59 -29.76 -3.95
CA GLY A 118 28.91 -28.50 -3.29
C GLY A 118 27.61 -27.72 -3.16
N GLY A 119 26.96 -27.75 -1.99
CA GLY A 119 25.83 -26.85 -1.75
C GLY A 119 26.26 -25.45 -2.16
N HIS A 120 25.58 -24.84 -3.15
CA HIS A 120 25.85 -23.44 -3.51
C HIS A 120 25.71 -22.52 -2.29
N TRP A 121 25.00 -22.99 -1.28
CA TRP A 121 24.94 -22.46 0.06
C TRP A 121 26.09 -23.00 0.92
N THR A 122 27.06 -22.14 1.22
CA THR A 122 28.18 -22.44 2.12
C THR A 122 27.99 -21.72 3.45
N ALA A 123 28.29 -22.39 4.56
CA ALA A 123 28.31 -21.78 5.88
C ALA A 123 29.54 -20.88 6.07
N ASN A 124 29.38 -19.75 6.74
CA ASN A 124 30.45 -18.92 7.27
C ASN A 124 30.12 -18.58 8.73
N GLY A 125 30.73 -19.31 9.66
CA GLY A 125 30.31 -19.28 11.06
C GLY A 125 28.86 -19.75 11.20
N ASN A 126 27.99 -18.87 11.71
CA ASN A 126 26.55 -19.14 11.86
C ASN A 126 25.71 -18.74 10.63
N ASP A 127 26.32 -18.07 9.64
CA ASP A 127 25.62 -17.56 8.47
C ASP A 127 25.71 -18.55 7.30
N ILE A 128 24.74 -18.51 6.38
CA ILE A 128 24.75 -19.26 5.12
C ILE A 128 24.73 -18.27 3.96
N HIS A 129 25.60 -18.45 2.96
CA HIS A 129 25.66 -17.57 1.79
C HIS A 129 25.82 -18.33 0.48
N ASN A 130 25.29 -17.74 -0.59
CA ASN A 130 25.46 -18.28 -1.94
C ASN A 130 26.90 -17.99 -2.44
N THR A 131 27.73 -19.02 -2.56
CA THR A 131 29.13 -18.91 -3.02
C THR A 131 29.31 -18.93 -4.52
N ASN A 132 28.27 -19.28 -5.30
CA ASN A 132 28.38 -19.33 -6.76
C ASN A 132 28.27 -17.95 -7.43
N SER A 133 28.21 -16.86 -6.64
CA SER A 133 28.05 -15.45 -7.05
C SER A 133 26.86 -15.14 -7.98
N GLY A 134 26.04 -16.15 -8.26
CA GLY A 134 24.85 -16.09 -9.08
C GLY A 134 23.61 -15.64 -8.30
N LYS A 135 22.48 -15.69 -9.00
CA LYS A 135 21.18 -15.24 -8.50
C LYS A 135 20.41 -16.41 -7.88
N VAL A 136 19.50 -16.11 -6.95
CA VAL A 136 18.61 -17.08 -6.32
C VAL A 136 17.23 -16.99 -6.96
N GLY A 137 16.79 -18.09 -7.60
CA GLY A 137 15.43 -18.23 -8.10
C GLY A 137 14.59 -19.11 -7.17
N ILE A 138 13.40 -18.65 -6.81
CA ILE A 138 12.37 -19.44 -6.11
C ILE A 138 11.21 -19.60 -7.08
N GLY A 139 10.95 -20.82 -7.55
CA GLY A 139 9.92 -21.10 -8.56
C GLY A 139 10.29 -20.72 -10.00
N THR A 140 11.55 -20.36 -10.26
CA THR A 140 12.09 -20.09 -11.60
C THR A 140 13.52 -20.58 -11.72
N THR A 141 13.90 -21.07 -12.90
CA THR A 141 15.28 -21.47 -13.24
C THR A 141 16.07 -20.34 -13.90
N THR A 142 15.42 -19.23 -14.26
CA THR A 142 16.04 -18.08 -14.96
C THR A 142 15.79 -16.78 -14.19
N PRO A 143 16.42 -16.60 -13.01
CA PRO A 143 16.26 -15.38 -12.21
C PRO A 143 16.76 -14.12 -12.94
N GLY A 144 15.92 -13.08 -12.97
CA GLY A 144 16.25 -11.75 -13.53
C GLY A 144 17.07 -10.91 -12.53
N PRO A 145 16.49 -10.50 -11.38
CA PRO A 145 17.22 -9.87 -10.28
C PRO A 145 18.01 -10.90 -9.43
N PRO A 146 18.93 -10.44 -8.54
CA PRO A 146 19.68 -11.32 -7.63
C PRO A 146 18.84 -12.26 -6.77
N LEU A 147 17.63 -11.86 -6.38
CA LEU A 147 16.62 -12.73 -5.78
C LEU A 147 15.33 -12.60 -6.58
N HIS A 148 14.87 -13.69 -7.21
CA HIS A 148 13.65 -13.72 -8.00
C HIS A 148 12.68 -14.77 -7.45
N VAL A 149 11.57 -14.32 -6.85
CA VAL A 149 10.47 -15.19 -6.42
C VAL A 149 9.37 -15.15 -7.47
N TYR A 150 9.10 -16.30 -8.09
CA TYR A 150 8.19 -16.42 -9.23
C TYR A 150 7.15 -17.54 -9.00
N ASN A 151 5.88 -17.24 -9.22
CA ASN A 151 4.76 -18.17 -9.12
C ASN A 151 3.67 -17.77 -10.13
N THR A 152 3.08 -18.75 -10.83
CA THR A 152 2.09 -18.52 -11.89
C THR A 152 0.63 -18.74 -11.46
N VAL A 153 0.37 -19.21 -10.24
CA VAL A 153 -0.96 -19.65 -9.79
C VAL A 153 -1.55 -18.76 -8.69
N GLN A 154 -0.81 -18.47 -7.62
CA GLN A 154 -1.31 -17.76 -6.42
C GLN A 154 -0.61 -16.42 -6.13
N GLY A 155 0.18 -15.92 -7.08
CA GLY A 155 1.06 -14.77 -6.88
C GLY A 155 2.32 -15.13 -6.07
N SER A 156 3.40 -14.40 -6.28
CA SER A 156 4.63 -14.53 -5.50
C SER A 156 4.55 -13.71 -4.21
N THR A 157 4.96 -14.28 -3.08
CA THR A 157 5.03 -13.54 -1.80
C THR A 157 6.39 -13.73 -1.13
N VAL A 158 6.91 -12.66 -0.53
CA VAL A 158 8.00 -12.71 0.45
C VAL A 158 7.43 -12.26 1.79
N ARG A 159 7.30 -13.18 2.74
CA ARG A 159 6.79 -12.89 4.09
C ARG A 159 7.95 -12.61 5.02
N VAL A 160 7.97 -11.42 5.61
CA VAL A 160 8.90 -11.05 6.69
C VAL A 160 8.08 -10.86 7.95
N GLU A 161 8.30 -11.72 8.94
CA GLU A 161 7.58 -11.69 10.21
C GLU A 161 8.53 -11.71 11.39
N ASN A 162 8.11 -11.06 12.47
CA ASN A 162 8.83 -11.01 13.73
C ASN A 162 7.79 -11.10 14.85
N SER A 163 8.08 -11.90 15.88
CA SER A 163 7.14 -12.18 16.96
C SER A 163 7.09 -11.11 18.06
N THR A 164 7.96 -10.10 18.03
CA THR A 164 8.17 -9.20 19.17
C THR A 164 8.18 -7.71 18.85
N SER A 165 8.50 -7.26 17.63
CA SER A 165 8.59 -5.81 17.36
C SER A 165 8.34 -5.39 15.91
N THR A 166 9.28 -5.72 15.03
CA THR A 166 9.44 -5.07 13.73
C THR A 166 9.76 -6.12 12.67
N GLY A 167 8.95 -6.17 11.63
CA GLY A 167 9.21 -6.94 10.42
C GLY A 167 9.26 -5.99 9.23
N THR A 168 10.45 -5.74 8.69
CA THR A 168 10.64 -4.79 7.58
C THR A 168 11.52 -5.37 6.49
N ILE A 169 11.18 -5.05 5.24
CA ILE A 169 12.11 -5.06 4.13
C ILE A 169 12.80 -3.70 4.11
N ASN A 170 14.13 -3.68 4.18
CA ASN A 170 14.93 -2.48 4.07
C ASN A 170 15.55 -2.37 2.67
N VAL A 171 15.32 -1.24 2.00
CA VAL A 171 15.96 -0.88 0.74
C VAL A 171 16.86 0.31 1.02
N ARG A 172 18.17 0.13 0.81
CA ARG A 172 19.19 1.08 1.25
C ARG A 172 20.10 1.49 0.12
N THR A 173 20.40 2.79 0.07
CA THR A 173 21.49 3.37 -0.72
C THR A 173 22.37 4.21 0.21
N PRO A 174 23.59 4.63 -0.20
CA PRO A 174 24.34 5.63 0.55
C PRO A 174 23.50 6.90 0.74
N GLY A 175 23.06 7.17 1.97
CA GLY A 175 22.29 8.36 2.34
C GLY A 175 20.76 8.24 2.33
N CYS A 176 20.20 7.06 2.02
CA CYS A 176 18.76 6.82 2.13
C CYS A 176 18.44 5.39 2.56
N ASP A 177 17.64 5.27 3.62
CA ASP A 177 17.16 4.01 4.16
C ASP A 177 15.63 4.00 4.11
N MET A 178 15.09 3.19 3.20
CA MET A 178 13.66 2.98 3.04
C MET A 178 13.22 1.70 3.76
N TYR A 179 12.17 1.80 4.57
CA TYR A 179 11.55 0.68 5.25
C TYR A 179 10.12 0.45 4.73
N TYR A 180 9.82 -0.81 4.43
CA TYR A 180 8.49 -1.30 4.11
C TYR A 180 8.13 -2.43 5.06
N GLY A 181 7.12 -2.26 5.90
CA GLY A 181 6.75 -3.31 6.84
C GLY A 181 5.86 -2.86 7.99
N VAL A 182 6.05 -3.51 9.13
CA VAL A 182 5.27 -3.29 10.35
C VAL A 182 6.17 -2.89 11.51
N LEU A 183 5.71 -1.90 12.29
CA LEU A 183 6.32 -1.44 13.53
C LEU A 183 5.24 -1.48 14.62
N GLY A 184 5.34 -2.45 15.52
CA GLY A 184 4.23 -2.79 16.42
C GLY A 184 2.97 -3.14 15.62
N ASN A 185 1.84 -2.50 15.93
CA ASN A 185 0.56 -2.76 15.26
C ASN A 185 0.28 -1.83 14.06
N LYS A 186 1.31 -1.21 13.47
CA LYS A 186 1.14 -0.26 12.35
C LYS A 186 1.92 -0.74 11.12
N GLY A 187 1.24 -0.82 9.98
CA GLY A 187 1.90 -0.90 8.67
C GLY A 187 2.40 0.49 8.27
N TYR A 188 3.62 0.57 7.74
CA TYR A 188 4.21 1.87 7.37
C TYR A 188 5.21 1.74 6.21
N ILE A 189 5.33 2.85 5.48
CA ILE A 189 6.38 3.12 4.50
C ILE A 189 7.14 4.33 5.06
N MET A 190 8.45 4.20 5.25
CA MET A 190 9.23 5.25 5.90
C MET A 190 10.60 5.41 5.26
N ASN A 191 10.97 6.68 5.02
CA ASN A 191 12.36 7.07 4.92
C ASN A 191 12.89 7.36 6.33
N ALA A 192 13.89 6.61 6.77
CA ALA A 192 14.51 6.82 8.09
C ALA A 192 15.71 7.75 8.07
N SER A 193 16.12 8.18 6.87
CA SER A 193 17.14 9.21 6.69
C SER A 193 16.51 10.59 6.73
N ASN A 194 17.30 11.62 7.07
CA ASN A 194 16.85 13.01 7.09
C ASN A 194 16.79 13.60 5.67
N THR A 195 16.04 12.94 4.79
CA THR A 195 15.85 13.26 3.38
C THR A 195 14.39 13.05 3.02
N ASP A 196 13.97 13.59 1.88
CA ASP A 196 12.57 13.56 1.48
C ASP A 196 12.10 12.14 1.15
N LEU A 197 10.83 11.85 1.44
CA LEU A 197 10.12 10.67 0.94
C LEU A 197 9.33 11.07 -0.31
N ALA A 198 9.57 10.38 -1.42
CA ALA A 198 8.90 10.67 -2.69
C ALA A 198 8.09 9.47 -3.19
N ILE A 199 6.89 9.74 -3.72
CA ILE A 199 6.06 8.79 -4.47
C ILE A 199 5.91 9.34 -5.89
N GLY A 200 6.26 8.53 -6.88
CA GLY A 200 6.34 8.98 -8.28
C GLY A 200 5.84 7.97 -9.30
N THR A 201 5.56 8.46 -10.50
CA THR A 201 5.22 7.65 -11.69
C THR A 201 5.83 8.29 -12.93
N ASN A 202 6.20 7.48 -13.93
CA ASN A 202 6.86 7.94 -15.15
C ASN A 202 8.11 8.81 -14.89
N GLY A 203 8.90 8.47 -13.87
CA GLY A 203 10.10 9.23 -13.49
C GLY A 203 9.85 10.60 -12.84
N LEU A 204 8.60 10.95 -12.55
CA LEU A 204 8.21 12.21 -11.91
C LEU A 204 7.70 11.96 -10.49
N THR A 205 8.13 12.81 -9.55
CA THR A 205 7.56 12.85 -8.19
C THR A 205 6.15 13.45 -8.23
N ARG A 206 5.18 12.73 -7.66
CA ARG A 206 3.76 13.13 -7.58
C ARG A 206 3.36 13.54 -6.17
N MET A 207 3.97 12.93 -5.17
CA MET A 207 3.85 13.32 -3.77
C MET A 207 5.25 13.35 -3.15
N THR A 208 5.52 14.38 -2.38
CA THR A 208 6.73 14.52 -1.56
C THR A 208 6.32 14.73 -0.12
N VAL A 209 6.99 14.06 0.82
CA VAL A 209 7.03 14.46 2.22
C VAL A 209 8.46 14.91 2.49
N THR A 210 8.65 16.19 2.80
CA THR A 210 10.00 16.72 3.04
C THR A 210 10.56 16.18 4.34
N SER A 211 11.87 16.27 4.53
CA SER A 211 12.48 15.96 5.83
C SER A 211 12.01 16.86 6.98
N ALA A 212 11.39 18.01 6.68
CA ALA A 212 10.73 18.89 7.65
C ALA A 212 9.30 18.45 8.01
N GLY A 213 8.70 17.54 7.23
CA GLY A 213 7.34 17.01 7.45
C GLY A 213 6.27 17.62 6.53
N ASP A 214 6.63 18.56 5.66
CA ASP A 214 5.68 19.18 4.73
C ASP A 214 5.30 18.24 3.59
N VAL A 215 4.02 18.23 3.21
CA VAL A 215 3.48 17.37 2.17
C VAL A 215 3.21 18.18 0.91
N GLY A 216 3.95 17.88 -0.15
CA GLY A 216 3.68 18.37 -1.51
C GLY A 216 2.89 17.36 -2.32
N LEU A 217 1.78 17.77 -2.92
CA LEU A 217 1.09 17.05 -3.98
C LEU A 217 1.30 17.80 -5.29
N GLY A 218 1.97 17.17 -6.26
CA GLY A 218 2.35 17.79 -7.53
C GLY A 218 3.54 18.75 -7.46
N THR A 219 4.10 19.01 -6.28
CA THR A 219 5.31 19.82 -6.04
C THR A 219 6.31 19.05 -5.18
N THR A 220 7.61 19.29 -5.42
CA THR A 220 8.71 18.75 -4.59
C THR A 220 9.20 19.75 -3.54
N THR A 221 8.75 20.99 -3.60
CA THR A 221 9.14 22.08 -2.69
C THR A 221 7.87 22.73 -2.14
N PRO A 222 7.14 22.04 -1.25
CA PRO A 222 5.91 22.59 -0.69
C PRO A 222 6.20 23.92 0.05
N GLY A 223 5.36 24.93 -0.18
CA GLY A 223 5.46 26.24 0.49
C GLY A 223 4.81 26.31 1.89
N ALA A 224 4.14 25.24 2.31
CA ALA A 224 3.45 25.09 3.58
C ALA A 224 3.28 23.60 3.92
N GLU A 225 2.77 23.28 5.12
CA GLU A 225 2.57 21.89 5.61
C GLU A 225 1.83 20.98 4.63
N LEU A 226 0.88 21.52 3.87
CA LEU A 226 0.24 20.85 2.73
C LEU A 226 0.18 21.82 1.56
N ASP A 227 0.90 21.51 0.49
CA ASP A 227 0.90 22.27 -0.75
C ASP A 227 0.39 21.40 -1.91
N ILE A 228 -0.71 21.82 -2.53
CA ILE A 228 -1.30 21.14 -3.67
C ILE A 228 -1.07 22.00 -4.91
N PHE A 229 -0.12 21.57 -5.72
CA PHE A 229 0.22 22.20 -6.99
C PHE A 229 -0.29 21.36 -8.16
N SER A 230 -0.82 22.02 -9.18
CA SER A 230 -1.19 21.36 -10.43
C SER A 230 -0.71 22.21 -11.61
N PRO A 231 0.13 21.68 -12.53
CA PRO A 231 0.67 22.45 -13.65
C PRO A 231 -0.39 22.85 -14.69
N ASP A 232 -1.59 22.28 -14.61
CA ASP A 232 -2.76 22.61 -15.42
C ASP A 232 -3.64 23.72 -14.78
N ASN A 233 -3.14 24.39 -13.74
CA ASN A 233 -3.85 25.41 -12.95
C ASN A 233 -5.15 24.92 -12.28
N LEU A 234 -5.30 23.60 -12.09
CA LEU A 234 -6.49 22.99 -11.50
C LEU A 234 -6.18 22.18 -10.22
N ALA A 235 -5.52 22.82 -9.25
CA ALA A 235 -5.31 22.25 -7.93
C ALA A 235 -6.65 22.09 -7.18
N ARG A 236 -6.94 20.89 -6.66
CA ARG A 236 -8.20 20.61 -5.98
C ARG A 236 -8.14 19.44 -5.01
N ILE A 237 -8.98 19.54 -3.98
CA ILE A 237 -9.38 18.41 -3.13
C ILE A 237 -10.80 18.03 -3.53
N ILE A 238 -11.02 16.75 -3.84
CA ILE A 238 -12.33 16.21 -4.22
C ILE A 238 -12.78 15.19 -3.17
N MET A 239 -13.97 15.39 -2.62
CA MET A 239 -14.62 14.46 -1.69
C MET A 239 -15.81 13.80 -2.37
N LYS A 240 -15.85 12.46 -2.36
CA LYS A 240 -16.93 11.64 -2.91
C LYS A 240 -17.31 10.53 -1.93
N ASN A 241 -18.54 10.05 -2.03
CA ASN A 241 -19.01 8.82 -1.40
C ASN A 241 -19.77 7.99 -2.46
N PRO A 242 -20.23 6.76 -2.16
CA PRO A 242 -20.94 5.94 -3.15
C PRO A 242 -22.22 6.56 -3.75
N ALA A 243 -22.80 7.59 -3.10
CA ALA A 243 -23.96 8.33 -3.62
C ALA A 243 -23.58 9.56 -4.48
N SER A 244 -22.30 9.91 -4.53
CA SER A 244 -21.78 11.08 -5.25
C SER A 244 -21.35 10.71 -6.66
N THR A 245 -21.79 11.50 -7.65
CA THR A 245 -21.35 11.34 -9.05
C THR A 245 -20.09 12.20 -9.29
N ASN A 246 -20.17 13.48 -8.92
CA ASN A 246 -19.17 14.50 -9.24
C ASN A 246 -18.37 14.97 -8.02
N GLY A 247 -18.94 14.91 -6.81
CA GLY A 247 -18.27 15.24 -5.54
C GLY A 247 -18.37 16.70 -5.13
N ALA A 248 -17.97 16.96 -3.88
CA ALA A 248 -17.71 18.29 -3.36
C ALA A 248 -16.23 18.64 -3.56
N ASN A 249 -15.94 19.90 -3.88
CA ASN A 249 -14.60 20.36 -4.24
C ASN A 249 -14.22 21.60 -3.43
N PHE A 250 -12.96 21.65 -3.02
CA PHE A 250 -12.23 22.87 -2.73
C PHE A 250 -11.15 23.00 -3.80
N ARG A 251 -11.22 24.03 -4.66
CA ARG A 251 -10.36 24.10 -5.85
C ARG A 251 -9.90 25.51 -6.17
N LEU A 252 -8.75 25.59 -6.83
CA LEU A 252 -8.29 26.72 -7.62
C LEU A 252 -8.45 26.40 -9.11
N ASN A 253 -8.92 27.36 -9.89
CA ASN A 253 -8.94 27.32 -11.34
C ASN A 253 -8.35 28.62 -11.89
N GLY A 254 -7.05 28.61 -12.18
CA GLY A 254 -6.29 29.86 -12.33
C GLY A 254 -6.29 30.63 -11.02
N LEU A 255 -6.90 31.83 -11.01
CA LEU A 255 -7.02 32.67 -9.82
C LEU A 255 -8.37 32.53 -9.08
N GLU A 256 -9.30 31.73 -9.62
CA GLU A 256 -10.61 31.52 -9.01
C GLU A 256 -10.52 30.49 -7.88
N LEU A 257 -10.77 30.91 -6.64
CA LEU A 257 -11.04 30.02 -5.52
C LEU A 257 -12.52 29.66 -5.50
N SER A 258 -12.83 28.36 -5.45
CA SER A 258 -14.19 27.87 -5.35
C SER A 258 -14.37 26.82 -4.26
N ILE A 259 -15.47 26.95 -3.52
CA ILE A 259 -16.10 25.89 -2.73
C ILE A 259 -17.37 25.49 -3.46
N LEU A 260 -17.46 24.25 -3.95
CA LEU A 260 -18.59 23.82 -4.77
C LEU A 260 -19.03 22.40 -4.45
N ASN A 261 -20.33 22.18 -4.41
CA ASN A 261 -20.92 20.85 -4.54
C ASN A 261 -21.32 20.65 -6.01
N ARG A 262 -20.75 19.64 -6.67
CA ARG A 262 -21.02 19.34 -8.09
C ARG A 262 -22.12 18.31 -8.29
N ASP A 263 -22.60 17.72 -7.20
CA ASP A 263 -23.78 16.85 -7.19
C ASP A 263 -25.06 17.67 -6.95
N ALA A 264 -26.22 17.06 -7.21
CA ALA A 264 -27.54 17.67 -7.00
C ALA A 264 -27.93 17.76 -5.51
N GLY A 265 -26.98 18.12 -4.65
CA GLY A 265 -27.16 18.35 -3.22
C GLY A 265 -26.88 19.81 -2.84
N PRO A 266 -27.30 20.27 -1.66
CA PRO A 266 -27.01 21.62 -1.21
C PRO A 266 -25.52 21.83 -0.91
N LEU A 267 -25.08 23.08 -0.90
CA LEU A 267 -23.89 23.53 -0.17
C LEU A 267 -24.37 24.21 1.11
N PHE A 268 -23.93 23.75 2.28
CA PHE A 268 -24.37 24.34 3.55
C PHE A 268 -23.20 24.57 4.51
N PHE A 269 -23.41 25.51 5.43
CA PHE A 269 -22.47 25.92 6.46
C PHE A 269 -23.11 25.67 7.82
N ALA A 270 -22.36 25.04 8.71
CA ALA A 270 -22.85 24.60 10.00
C ALA A 270 -21.87 24.97 11.13
N THR A 271 -22.42 25.23 12.32
CA THR A 271 -21.65 25.35 13.57
C THR A 271 -22.36 24.55 14.65
N SER A 272 -21.58 23.89 15.52
CA SER A 272 -22.13 22.99 16.55
C SER A 272 -23.09 21.92 15.98
N ASN A 273 -22.74 21.34 14.82
CA ASN A 273 -23.56 20.35 14.11
C ASN A 273 -24.98 20.81 13.72
N LEU A 274 -25.21 22.12 13.61
CA LEU A 274 -26.47 22.71 13.16
C LEU A 274 -26.25 23.54 11.90
N GLU A 275 -27.06 23.28 10.87
CA GLU A 275 -27.10 24.06 9.64
C GLU A 275 -27.52 25.51 9.93
N ARG A 276 -26.68 26.46 9.53
CA ARG A 276 -26.92 27.91 9.73
C ARG A 276 -27.27 28.62 8.44
N MET A 277 -26.63 28.21 7.34
CA MET A 277 -26.84 28.75 6.01
C MET A 277 -26.74 27.63 4.98
N ARG A 278 -27.53 27.71 3.91
CA ARG A 278 -27.42 26.81 2.75
C ARG A 278 -27.63 27.52 1.43
N ILE A 279 -27.19 26.85 0.37
CA ILE A 279 -27.55 27.09 -1.02
C ILE A 279 -28.12 25.78 -1.55
N THR A 280 -29.37 25.77 -1.99
CA THR A 280 -30.01 24.58 -2.58
C THR A 280 -29.47 24.30 -3.98
N PRO A 281 -29.72 23.10 -4.56
CA PRO A 281 -29.44 22.84 -5.97
C PRO A 281 -30.15 23.78 -6.95
N SER A 282 -31.26 24.41 -6.55
CA SER A 282 -31.97 25.45 -7.31
C SER A 282 -31.36 26.86 -7.18
N GLY A 283 -30.30 26.99 -6.37
CA GLY A 283 -29.59 28.25 -6.13
C GLY A 283 -30.25 29.17 -5.10
N ASP A 284 -31.15 28.65 -4.26
CA ASP A 284 -31.83 29.44 -3.23
C ASP A 284 -31.02 29.42 -1.92
N VAL A 285 -30.83 30.60 -1.34
CA VAL A 285 -30.07 30.80 -0.11
C VAL A 285 -31.01 30.81 1.08
N GLY A 286 -30.80 29.90 2.02
CA GLY A 286 -31.50 29.88 3.31
C GLY A 286 -30.57 30.30 4.44
N ILE A 287 -31.02 31.17 5.35
CA ILE A 287 -30.37 31.47 6.63
C ILE A 287 -31.34 31.13 7.75
N GLY A 288 -30.98 30.18 8.62
CA GLY A 288 -31.86 29.66 9.66
C GLY A 288 -33.02 28.78 9.15
N THR A 289 -32.97 28.34 7.89
CA THR A 289 -33.96 27.43 7.28
C THR A 289 -33.28 26.44 6.33
N THR A 290 -33.78 25.20 6.30
CA THR A 290 -33.31 24.16 5.37
C THR A 290 -34.13 24.07 4.08
N ALA A 291 -35.27 24.76 4.03
CA ALA A 291 -36.19 24.77 2.89
C ALA A 291 -36.55 26.24 2.58
N PRO A 292 -35.64 27.01 1.96
CA PRO A 292 -35.92 28.38 1.57
C PRO A 292 -37.09 28.40 0.57
N ALA A 293 -38.10 29.22 0.83
CA ALA A 293 -39.25 29.39 -0.08
C ALA A 293 -39.00 30.42 -1.18
N HIS A 294 -37.92 31.20 -1.06
CA HIS A 294 -37.52 32.27 -1.96
C HIS A 294 -36.00 32.26 -2.20
N LYS A 295 -35.52 33.03 -3.17
CA LYS A 295 -34.08 33.12 -3.53
C LYS A 295 -33.18 33.44 -2.35
N LEU A 296 -33.66 34.28 -1.43
CA LEU A 296 -33.08 34.50 -0.11
C LEU A 296 -34.21 34.38 0.92
N ASP A 297 -34.10 33.41 1.82
CA ASP A 297 -35.06 33.18 2.91
C ASP A 297 -34.30 33.23 4.24
N VAL A 298 -34.58 34.27 5.04
CA VAL A 298 -33.97 34.49 6.35
C VAL A 298 -35.02 34.27 7.43
N ARG A 299 -34.84 33.24 8.26
CA ARG A 299 -35.66 33.02 9.45
C ARG A 299 -35.03 33.67 10.66
N GLY A 300 -35.60 34.80 11.07
CA GLY A 300 -35.13 35.63 12.17
C GLY A 300 -35.06 37.10 11.78
N ASN A 301 -34.43 37.91 12.62
CA ASN A 301 -34.26 39.34 12.35
C ASN A 301 -33.10 39.57 11.37
N MET A 302 -33.31 40.47 10.42
CA MET A 302 -32.26 40.96 9.52
C MET A 302 -31.89 42.39 9.90
N ARG A 303 -30.60 42.64 10.11
CA ARG A 303 -30.07 44.00 10.23
C ARG A 303 -29.45 44.39 8.90
N LEU A 304 -29.99 45.43 8.28
CA LEU A 304 -29.43 46.05 7.09
C LEU A 304 -28.92 47.43 7.51
N GLY A 305 -27.60 47.63 7.51
CA GLY A 305 -27.05 48.97 7.71
C GLY A 305 -25.77 49.17 8.52
N ASN A 306 -25.23 50.35 8.23
CA ASN A 306 -24.20 51.27 8.74
C ASN A 306 -22.72 50.91 8.82
N GLY A 307 -22.17 50.44 7.69
CA GLY A 307 -20.76 50.63 7.31
C GLY A 307 -20.38 52.04 6.76
N SER A 308 -21.23 53.08 6.93
CA SER A 308 -21.13 54.52 6.52
C SER A 308 -21.05 54.79 4.99
N GLU A 309 -21.39 55.94 4.38
CA GLU A 309 -22.04 57.22 4.72
C GLU A 309 -23.28 57.44 3.80
N PHE A 310 -24.19 58.33 4.21
CA PHE A 310 -25.44 58.74 3.54
C PHE A 310 -26.60 57.71 3.56
N GLU A 311 -26.75 56.78 2.62
CA GLU A 311 -28.00 55.98 2.47
C GLU A 311 -27.83 54.46 2.51
N GLN A 312 -28.81 53.76 3.11
CA GLN A 312 -28.85 52.31 3.26
C GLN A 312 -30.26 51.79 3.02
N ASP A 313 -30.44 50.94 2.02
CA ASP A 313 -31.75 50.60 1.50
C ASP A 313 -31.88 49.15 1.02
N ILE A 314 -33.14 48.75 0.83
CA ILE A 314 -33.52 47.64 -0.01
C ILE A 314 -33.98 48.22 -1.34
N HIS A 315 -33.26 47.87 -2.41
CA HIS A 315 -33.57 48.31 -3.76
C HIS A 315 -34.48 47.28 -4.47
N PHE A 316 -35.68 47.71 -4.84
CA PHE A 316 -36.64 46.96 -5.63
C PHE A 316 -36.53 47.36 -7.11
N TRP A 317 -35.78 46.59 -7.88
CA TRP A 317 -35.56 46.84 -9.30
C TRP A 317 -36.71 46.31 -10.16
N SER A 318 -37.18 47.11 -11.12
CA SER A 318 -38.11 46.64 -12.15
C SER A 318 -37.84 47.28 -13.50
N GLY A 319 -38.19 46.61 -14.60
CA GLY A 319 -38.03 47.14 -15.96
C GLY A 319 -38.88 48.39 -16.26
N ASN A 320 -39.85 48.72 -15.39
CA ASN A 320 -40.74 49.87 -15.53
C ASN A 320 -40.45 50.97 -14.48
N GLY A 321 -39.33 50.87 -13.76
CA GLY A 321 -38.92 51.82 -12.72
C GLY A 321 -38.54 51.12 -11.43
N SER A 322 -37.57 51.68 -10.72
CA SER A 322 -37.02 51.10 -9.50
C SER A 322 -37.39 51.94 -8.29
N TRP A 323 -37.56 51.27 -7.15
CA TRP A 323 -37.95 51.88 -5.88
C TRP A 323 -37.01 51.44 -4.78
N GLN A 324 -36.81 52.30 -3.80
CA GLN A 324 -35.98 52.01 -2.64
C GLN A 324 -36.77 52.24 -1.37
N VAL A 325 -36.54 51.39 -0.37
CA VAL A 325 -36.98 51.62 1.00
C VAL A 325 -35.74 51.57 1.88
N GLY A 326 -35.44 52.68 2.54
CA GLY A 326 -34.16 52.83 3.21
C GLY A 326 -34.16 53.80 4.37
N THR A 327 -32.99 53.90 4.96
CA THR A 327 -32.64 54.85 6.01
C THR A 327 -31.47 55.71 5.55
N ASN A 328 -31.38 56.93 6.05
CA ASN A 328 -30.30 57.84 5.70
C ASN A 328 -29.65 58.38 6.99
N ASP A 329 -28.33 58.28 7.09
CA ASP A 329 -27.56 58.75 8.25
C ASP A 329 -27.23 60.25 8.17
N ALA A 330 -27.19 60.84 6.96
CA ALA A 330 -26.75 62.21 6.68
C ALA A 330 -27.86 63.17 6.20
N GLY A 331 -29.08 62.66 5.98
CA GLY A 331 -30.19 63.41 5.40
C GLY A 331 -30.11 63.49 3.87
N ASN A 332 -31.26 63.43 3.23
CA ASN A 332 -31.39 63.48 1.78
C ASN A 332 -31.46 64.95 1.33
N GLY A 333 -30.30 65.58 1.10
CA GLY A 333 -30.21 66.96 0.61
C GLY A 333 -30.73 68.06 1.56
N ALA A 334 -31.38 67.68 2.67
CA ALA A 334 -31.73 68.49 3.82
C ALA A 334 -31.52 67.66 5.08
N LEU A 335 -30.97 68.30 6.13
CA LEU A 335 -30.48 67.64 7.33
C LEU A 335 -31.63 66.94 8.07
N ASN A 336 -31.55 65.60 8.17
CA ASN A 336 -32.35 64.68 9.01
C ASN A 336 -33.53 63.92 8.36
N ASN A 337 -33.35 63.03 7.38
CA ASN A 337 -34.34 61.95 7.13
C ASN A 337 -33.84 60.64 7.75
N GLN A 338 -34.63 59.97 8.60
CA GLN A 338 -34.29 58.68 9.18
C GLN A 338 -34.79 57.49 8.34
N PHE A 339 -35.94 57.64 7.68
CA PHE A 339 -36.57 56.59 6.85
C PHE A 339 -37.17 57.22 5.59
N TYR A 340 -37.13 56.51 4.46
CA TYR A 340 -37.67 57.00 3.21
C TYR A 340 -38.20 55.90 2.28
N ILE A 341 -39.06 56.33 1.36
CA ILE A 341 -39.42 55.62 0.13
C ILE A 341 -39.04 56.51 -1.05
N TYR A 342 -38.16 56.01 -1.90
CA TYR A 342 -37.61 56.74 -3.04
C TYR A 342 -38.01 56.08 -4.35
N ASP A 343 -38.42 56.90 -5.30
CA ASP A 343 -38.74 56.51 -6.67
C ASP A 343 -37.55 56.93 -7.54
N ASP A 344 -36.70 55.96 -7.82
CA ASP A 344 -35.43 56.13 -8.53
C ASP A 344 -35.66 56.51 -9.99
N ALA A 345 -36.78 56.05 -10.58
CA ALA A 345 -37.11 56.32 -11.98
C ALA A 345 -37.31 57.81 -12.27
N VAL A 346 -37.76 58.58 -11.28
CA VAL A 346 -37.95 60.04 -11.40
C VAL A 346 -37.06 60.85 -10.46
N GLY A 347 -36.22 60.18 -9.67
CA GLY A 347 -35.33 60.78 -8.71
C GLY A 347 -36.03 61.54 -7.58
N GLN A 348 -37.15 61.03 -7.05
CA GLN A 348 -38.00 61.75 -6.09
C GLN A 348 -38.28 60.94 -4.82
N TYR A 349 -38.31 61.63 -3.69
CA TYR A 349 -38.77 61.07 -2.42
C TYR A 349 -40.27 61.13 -2.36
N ARG A 350 -40.89 59.96 -2.29
CA ARG A 350 -42.34 59.82 -2.21
C ARG A 350 -42.83 59.88 -0.77
N LEU A 351 -42.02 59.32 0.14
CA LEU A 351 -42.24 59.40 1.58
C LEU A 351 -40.91 59.64 2.31
N THR A 352 -40.92 60.49 3.32
CA THR A 352 -39.79 60.69 4.24
C THR A 352 -40.27 60.76 5.68
N VAL A 353 -39.44 60.31 6.62
CA VAL A 353 -39.60 60.54 8.07
C VAL A 353 -38.36 61.26 8.56
N GLN A 354 -38.55 62.42 9.19
CA GLN A 354 -37.42 63.24 9.64
C GLN A 354 -36.77 62.66 10.91
N ARG A 355 -35.44 62.53 10.95
CA ARG A 355 -34.66 62.10 12.12
C ARG A 355 -34.76 63.06 13.31
N SER A 356 -34.86 64.38 13.07
CA SER A 356 -34.88 65.39 14.15
C SER A 356 -36.27 65.61 14.74
N THR A 357 -37.32 65.54 13.92
CA THR A 357 -38.70 65.87 14.34
C THR A 357 -39.64 64.67 14.33
N GLY A 358 -39.29 63.58 13.64
CA GLY A 358 -40.21 62.46 13.39
C GLY A 358 -41.30 62.77 12.36
N TYR A 359 -41.27 63.95 11.72
CA TYR A 359 -42.34 64.39 10.82
C TYR A 359 -42.35 63.58 9.53
N VAL A 360 -43.55 63.30 9.04
CA VAL A 360 -43.78 62.53 7.82
C VAL A 360 -44.05 63.49 6.65
N GLY A 361 -43.23 63.41 5.61
CA GLY A 361 -43.46 64.11 4.34
C GLY A 361 -43.93 63.16 3.26
N ILE A 362 -45.03 63.48 2.56
CA ILE A 362 -45.47 62.78 1.34
C ILE A 362 -45.31 63.73 0.16
N GLY A 363 -44.45 63.38 -0.80
CA GLY A 363 -44.08 64.25 -1.92
C GLY A 363 -43.30 65.52 -1.52
N THR A 364 -42.82 65.59 -0.27
CA THR A 364 -41.95 66.65 0.24
C THR A 364 -40.92 66.06 1.19
N THR A 365 -39.71 66.63 1.18
CA THR A 365 -38.59 66.27 2.06
C THR A 365 -38.45 67.24 3.24
N THR A 366 -39.27 68.30 3.29
CA THR A 366 -39.23 69.34 4.34
C THR A 366 -40.62 69.54 4.94
N PRO A 367 -41.20 68.54 5.63
CA PRO A 367 -42.50 68.69 6.28
C PRO A 367 -42.45 69.77 7.38
N GLN A 368 -43.44 70.66 7.39
CA GLN A 368 -43.54 71.76 8.38
C GLN A 368 -44.41 71.41 9.60
N SER A 369 -45.09 70.26 9.56
CA SER A 369 -45.95 69.72 10.59
C SER A 369 -45.76 68.20 10.68
N ALA A 370 -46.38 67.56 11.68
CA ALA A 370 -46.25 66.11 11.91
C ALA A 370 -46.54 65.25 10.66
N LEU A 371 -47.47 65.70 9.80
CA LEU A 371 -47.75 65.14 8.49
C LEU A 371 -47.91 66.29 7.48
N ALA A 372 -47.03 66.35 6.49
CA ALA A 372 -47.15 67.28 5.37
C ALA A 372 -47.29 66.53 4.05
N VAL A 373 -48.30 66.88 3.25
CA VAL A 373 -48.54 66.29 1.94
C VAL A 373 -48.42 67.39 0.89
N ASN A 374 -47.46 67.24 -0.03
CA ASN A 374 -47.33 68.12 -1.19
C ASN A 374 -48.23 67.63 -2.32
N GLY A 375 -49.53 67.86 -2.15
CA GLY A 375 -50.57 67.40 -3.07
C GLY A 375 -51.96 67.46 -2.43
N LYS A 376 -52.98 67.16 -3.22
CA LYS A 376 -54.36 67.08 -2.71
C LYS A 376 -54.56 65.81 -1.89
N ILE A 377 -55.09 65.95 -0.69
CA ILE A 377 -55.55 64.83 0.13
C ILE A 377 -57.05 64.62 -0.17
N THR A 378 -57.42 63.41 -0.61
CA THR A 378 -58.83 63.02 -0.71
C THR A 378 -59.16 62.17 0.51
N ALA A 379 -60.04 62.66 1.37
CA ALA A 379 -60.49 61.96 2.57
C ALA A 379 -62.01 61.84 2.55
N LYS A 380 -62.52 60.72 3.07
CA LYS A 380 -63.97 60.58 3.30
C LYS A 380 -64.43 61.46 4.46
N GLU A 381 -63.58 61.61 5.46
CA GLU A 381 -63.79 62.42 6.65
C GLU A 381 -62.42 62.78 7.25
N VAL A 382 -62.31 63.98 7.82
CA VAL A 382 -61.15 64.43 8.58
C VAL A 382 -61.66 64.98 9.90
N GLU A 383 -61.44 64.24 10.98
CA GLU A 383 -61.79 64.70 12.32
C GLU A 383 -60.64 65.56 12.87
N VAL A 384 -60.96 66.80 13.26
CA VAL A 384 -60.02 67.73 13.88
C VAL A 384 -60.52 68.04 15.28
N THR A 385 -59.84 67.54 16.30
CA THR A 385 -60.26 67.70 17.71
C THR A 385 -59.51 68.84 18.39
N LEU A 386 -60.24 69.69 19.10
CA LEU A 386 -59.70 70.82 19.88
C LEU A 386 -59.05 70.43 21.22
N ALA A 387 -59.30 69.22 21.71
CA ALA A 387 -58.76 68.74 22.98
C ALA A 387 -57.56 67.80 22.72
N GLY A 388 -56.37 68.16 23.21
CA GLY A 388 -55.18 67.31 23.16
C GLY A 388 -53.97 67.97 22.52
N PHE A 389 -54.06 68.48 21.28
CA PHE A 389 -53.03 69.31 20.61
C PHE A 389 -53.63 70.10 19.42
N PRO A 390 -53.69 71.45 19.43
CA PRO A 390 -54.00 72.25 18.26
C PRO A 390 -52.75 72.93 17.68
N ASP A 391 -52.76 73.25 16.38
CA ASP A 391 -52.69 74.68 16.03
C ASP A 391 -53.31 74.96 14.66
N TYR A 392 -54.14 76.00 14.63
CA TYR A 392 -54.93 76.44 13.49
C TYR A 392 -54.17 77.53 12.75
N VAL A 393 -53.95 77.35 11.45
CA VAL A 393 -53.74 78.50 10.57
C VAL A 393 -54.79 78.45 9.49
N PHE A 394 -55.97 78.98 9.81
CA PHE A 394 -56.78 79.59 8.78
C PHE A 394 -56.36 81.05 8.69
N GLU A 395 -56.11 81.54 7.47
CA GLU A 395 -55.86 82.96 7.24
C GLU A 395 -57.00 83.79 7.84
N PRO A 396 -56.76 85.07 8.20
CA PRO A 396 -57.73 85.93 8.90
C PRO A 396 -59.12 86.03 8.23
N ASP A 397 -59.24 85.60 6.96
CA ASP A 397 -60.38 85.79 6.09
C ASP A 397 -61.16 84.48 5.80
N TYR A 398 -60.88 83.37 6.49
CA TYR A 398 -61.57 82.09 6.21
C TYR A 398 -63.00 82.08 6.74
N ASP A 399 -63.96 82.19 5.82
CA ASP A 399 -65.39 82.17 6.13
C ASP A 399 -65.85 80.71 6.36
N LEU A 400 -66.19 80.39 7.60
CA LEU A 400 -66.74 79.07 7.95
C LEU A 400 -68.15 78.97 7.35
N MET A 401 -68.34 78.05 6.40
CA MET A 401 -69.68 77.72 5.93
C MET A 401 -70.51 77.20 7.10
N THR A 402 -71.58 77.92 7.41
CA THR A 402 -72.56 77.60 8.45
C THR A 402 -73.55 76.54 8.02
#